data_AF-A0AA37BCX4-F1
#
_entry.id   AF-A0AA37BCX4-F1
#
_cell.length_a   1.000
_cell.length_b   1.000
_cell.length_c   1.000
_cell.angle_alpha   90.00
_cell.angle_beta   90.00
_cell.angle_gamma   90.00
#
_symmetry.space_group_name_H-M   'P 1'
#
loop_
_entity.id
_entity.type
_entity.pdbx_description
1 polymer ?
#
loop_
_entity_poly.entity_id
_entity_poly.type
_entity_poly.pdbx_seq_one_letter_code
_entity_poly.pdbx_strand_id
1 'polypeptide(L)'
;MLALTMAAAGCGSGPESAPAQAPPQVPAAGTAVNPARPDEAKPDGADKDRTPDRTPGGSPDGSSAGGAEVSAEQHRILTGQCRYADTAGLREECLAAVRRDYRVGRENRDLDCRTYSGVTVCGRLPLSARERGCVEKWVTGGLTQRRAEVECYVFS
;
A
#
# COMPACT_ATOMS: atom_id res chain seq x y z
N MET A 1 -41.94 6.47 68.85
CA MET A 1 -41.12 5.36 68.29
C MET A 1 -40.62 5.82 66.93
N LEU A 2 -39.30 5.92 66.81
CA LEU A 2 -38.57 6.27 65.58
C LEU A 2 -38.80 5.22 64.48
N ALA A 3 -38.99 5.67 63.25
CA ALA A 3 -38.24 5.17 62.09
C ALA A 3 -38.30 6.23 60.98
N LEU A 4 -37.24 7.04 60.96
CA LEU A 4 -36.86 7.97 59.92
C LEU A 4 -35.95 7.20 58.95
N THR A 5 -36.18 7.25 57.63
CA THR A 5 -35.09 7.32 56.63
C THR A 5 -35.62 7.71 55.25
N MET A 6 -35.11 8.85 54.77
CA MET A 6 -35.07 9.29 53.38
C MET A 6 -33.94 8.58 52.62
N ALA A 7 -34.11 8.38 51.30
CA ALA A 7 -33.04 8.37 50.29
C ALA A 7 -33.70 8.57 48.90
N ALA A 8 -33.71 9.77 48.32
CA ALA A 8 -32.65 10.42 47.53
C ALA A 8 -32.47 9.83 46.12
N ALA A 9 -32.91 10.62 45.13
CA ALA A 9 -32.59 10.46 43.72
C ALA A 9 -31.11 10.80 43.45
N GLY A 10 -30.47 10.04 42.55
CA GLY A 10 -29.13 10.30 42.04
C GLY A 10 -28.98 9.80 40.61
N CYS A 11 -28.68 10.72 39.71
CA CYS A 11 -28.42 10.50 38.28
C CYS A 11 -27.10 9.75 38.01
N GLY A 12 -27.07 9.02 36.89
CA GLY A 12 -25.96 8.98 35.93
C GLY A 12 -24.60 8.41 36.34
N SER A 13 -24.22 7.30 35.70
CA SER A 13 -22.83 6.87 35.38
C SER A 13 -22.97 5.74 34.35
N GLY A 14 -22.90 6.00 33.03
CA GLY A 14 -21.66 6.00 32.25
C GLY A 14 -21.36 4.58 31.72
N PRO A 15 -21.29 4.32 30.40
CA PRO A 15 -20.83 3.02 29.91
C PRO A 15 -19.32 2.88 30.21
N GLU A 16 -18.99 1.75 30.82
CA GLU A 16 -17.62 1.35 31.17
C GLU A 16 -16.71 1.44 29.94
N SER A 17 -15.78 2.39 29.96
CA SER A 17 -14.73 2.55 28.96
C SER A 17 -13.85 1.30 28.97
N ALA A 18 -13.98 0.49 27.91
CA ALA A 18 -13.01 -0.56 27.62
C ALA A 18 -11.60 0.06 27.54
N PRO A 19 -10.56 -0.58 28.11
CA PRO A 19 -9.22 -0.05 28.03
C PRO A 19 -8.78 0.00 26.57
N ALA A 20 -8.26 1.16 26.15
CA ALA A 20 -7.56 1.32 24.90
C ALA A 20 -6.44 0.26 24.83
N GLN A 21 -6.61 -0.73 23.97
CA GLN A 21 -5.55 -1.66 23.63
C GLN A 21 -4.45 -0.84 22.96
N ALA A 22 -3.30 -0.74 23.63
CA ALA A 22 -2.11 -0.14 23.05
C ALA A 22 -1.76 -0.86 21.74
N PRO A 23 -1.33 -0.14 20.69
CA PRO A 23 -0.86 -0.79 19.48
C PRO A 23 0.32 -1.71 19.81
N PRO A 24 0.46 -2.88 19.13
CA PRO A 24 1.60 -3.74 19.32
C PRO A 24 2.90 -2.98 19.02
N GLN A 25 3.78 -2.93 20.00
CA GLN A 25 5.13 -2.38 19.89
C GLN A 25 5.90 -3.26 18.89
N VAL A 26 6.10 -2.77 17.66
CA VAL A 26 7.00 -3.41 16.70
C VAL A 26 8.44 -3.25 17.19
N PRO A 27 9.20 -4.34 17.43
CA PRO A 27 10.60 -4.22 17.80
C PRO A 27 11.39 -3.59 16.64
N ALA A 28 12.29 -2.67 16.99
CA ALA A 28 13.19 -2.03 16.04
C ALA A 28 13.95 -3.09 15.24
N ALA A 29 13.80 -3.05 13.92
CA ALA A 29 14.52 -3.93 13.01
C ALA A 29 16.03 -3.73 13.19
N GLY A 30 16.73 -4.82 13.51
CA GLY A 30 18.18 -4.88 13.56
C GLY A 30 18.78 -4.53 12.19
N THR A 31 19.87 -3.79 12.24
CA THR A 31 20.74 -3.44 11.12
C THR A 31 21.11 -4.68 10.31
N ALA A 32 20.59 -4.78 9.08
CA ALA A 32 21.09 -5.73 8.10
C ALA A 32 22.45 -5.24 7.59
N VAL A 33 23.48 -6.02 7.92
CA VAL A 33 24.86 -5.85 7.45
C VAL A 33 24.89 -6.24 5.96
N ASN A 34 25.31 -5.31 5.09
CA ASN A 34 25.60 -5.60 3.69
C ASN A 34 26.83 -6.52 3.59
N PRO A 35 26.80 -7.66 2.88
CA PRO A 35 28.04 -8.35 2.54
C PRO A 35 28.78 -7.58 1.44
N ALA A 36 30.07 -7.38 1.69
CA ALA A 36 31.03 -6.74 0.80
C ALA A 36 31.11 -7.43 -0.57
N ARG A 37 31.28 -6.62 -1.61
CA ARG A 37 31.66 -7.06 -2.96
C ARG A 37 33.15 -7.39 -3.00
N PRO A 38 33.59 -8.47 -3.69
CA PRO A 38 34.99 -8.64 -4.00
C PRO A 38 35.42 -7.81 -5.22
N ASP A 39 36.68 -7.41 -5.15
CA ASP A 39 37.47 -6.53 -6.00
C ASP A 39 37.58 -6.90 -7.50
N GLU A 40 37.85 -5.82 -8.25
CA GLU A 40 38.69 -5.67 -9.45
C GLU A 40 38.43 -6.45 -10.75
N ALA A 41 38.08 -5.68 -11.79
CA ALA A 41 38.69 -5.83 -13.11
C ALA A 41 38.72 -4.47 -13.82
N LYS A 42 39.92 -3.89 -13.92
CA LYS A 42 40.26 -2.74 -14.77
C LYS A 42 40.50 -3.23 -16.20
N PRO A 43 39.94 -2.57 -17.23
CA PRO A 43 40.51 -2.65 -18.57
C PRO A 43 41.19 -1.32 -18.92
N ASP A 44 42.52 -1.36 -19.01
CA ASP A 44 43.31 -0.45 -19.81
C ASP A 44 43.12 -0.84 -21.29
N GLY A 45 42.79 0.13 -22.16
CA GLY A 45 42.77 -0.14 -23.60
C GLY A 45 41.96 0.86 -24.40
N ALA A 46 42.65 1.78 -25.06
CA ALA A 46 42.10 2.72 -26.02
C ALA A 46 41.60 1.99 -27.27
N ASP A 47 40.36 2.28 -27.69
CA ASP A 47 39.92 2.03 -29.06
C ASP A 47 39.25 3.31 -29.58
N LYS A 48 39.98 4.01 -30.47
CA LYS A 48 39.54 5.22 -31.14
C LYS A 48 38.97 4.86 -32.51
N ASP A 49 37.83 4.17 -32.56
CA ASP A 49 37.05 4.07 -33.80
C ASP A 49 35.62 3.55 -33.55
N ARG A 50 34.84 4.30 -32.75
CA ARG A 50 33.41 4.02 -32.60
C ARG A 50 32.56 5.21 -32.97
N THR A 51 32.09 5.17 -34.21
CA THR A 51 30.93 5.92 -34.72
C THR A 51 29.83 5.94 -33.66
N PRO A 52 29.30 7.11 -33.25
CA PRO A 52 28.07 7.15 -32.47
C PRO A 52 26.95 6.71 -33.41
N ASP A 53 26.54 5.46 -33.27
CA ASP A 53 25.27 5.00 -33.82
C ASP A 53 24.19 5.87 -33.20
N ARG A 54 23.58 6.70 -34.05
CA ARG A 54 22.39 7.47 -33.72
C ARG A 54 21.27 6.45 -33.50
N THR A 55 21.15 5.93 -32.29
CA THR A 55 19.86 5.40 -31.85
C THR A 55 18.90 6.58 -31.84
N PRO A 56 17.88 6.63 -32.72
CA PRO A 56 16.84 7.61 -32.58
C PRO A 56 16.17 7.31 -31.24
N GLY A 57 16.21 8.28 -30.33
CA GLY A 57 15.37 8.27 -29.13
C GLY A 57 13.92 8.20 -29.59
N GLY A 58 13.39 6.98 -29.64
CA GLY A 58 11.97 6.75 -29.79
C GLY A 58 11.29 7.17 -28.49
N SER A 59 10.89 8.43 -28.42
CA SER A 59 9.80 8.84 -27.53
C SER A 59 8.55 8.08 -28.00
N PRO A 60 7.94 7.22 -27.19
CA PRO A 60 6.62 6.73 -27.53
C PRO A 60 5.62 7.78 -27.06
N ASP A 61 5.55 8.90 -27.79
CA ASP A 61 4.29 9.61 -27.97
C ASP A 61 3.40 8.74 -28.85
N GLY A 62 3.02 7.60 -28.30
CA GLY A 62 2.10 6.64 -28.87
C GLY A 62 0.96 6.56 -27.87
N SER A 63 -0.06 7.39 -28.09
CA SER A 63 -1.41 7.15 -27.57
C SER A 63 -1.83 5.75 -28.02
N SER A 64 -1.40 4.76 -27.27
CA SER A 64 -1.82 3.38 -27.39
C SER A 64 -3.17 3.34 -26.71
N ALA A 65 -4.21 2.97 -27.45
CA ALA A 65 -5.57 2.79 -26.95
C ALA A 65 -5.70 1.58 -25.99
N GLY A 66 -4.76 1.43 -25.05
CA GLY A 66 -4.70 0.38 -24.05
C GLY A 66 -4.01 0.91 -22.79
N GLY A 67 -4.34 0.35 -21.64
CA GLY A 67 -3.84 0.76 -20.32
C GLY A 67 -2.31 0.90 -20.21
N ALA A 68 -1.84 1.54 -19.14
CA ALA A 68 -0.43 1.75 -18.86
C ALA A 68 0.34 0.43 -18.84
N GLU A 69 1.51 0.40 -19.48
CA GLU A 69 2.41 -0.76 -19.38
C GLU A 69 2.91 -0.91 -17.94
N VAL A 70 3.03 -2.15 -17.49
CA VAL A 70 3.61 -2.53 -16.20
C VAL A 70 4.39 -3.84 -16.38
N SER A 71 5.38 -4.11 -15.54
CA SER A 71 6.08 -5.40 -15.59
C SER A 71 5.13 -6.55 -15.25
N ALA A 72 5.50 -7.77 -15.64
CA ALA A 72 4.74 -8.96 -15.28
C ALA A 72 4.57 -9.08 -13.74
N GLU A 73 5.58 -8.71 -12.97
CA GLU A 73 5.50 -8.70 -11.50
C GLU A 73 4.52 -7.66 -10.97
N GLN A 74 4.60 -6.43 -11.47
CA GLN A 74 3.66 -5.37 -11.09
C GLN A 74 2.22 -5.75 -11.42
N HIS A 75 1.97 -6.36 -12.57
CA HIS A 75 0.65 -6.86 -12.94
C HIS A 75 0.16 -7.98 -12.00
N ARG A 76 1.06 -8.86 -11.54
CA ARG A 76 0.74 -9.89 -10.53
C ARG A 76 0.33 -9.26 -9.20
N ILE A 77 1.03 -8.21 -8.75
CA ILE A 77 0.67 -7.48 -7.52
C ILE A 77 -0.69 -6.81 -7.68
N LEU A 78 -0.90 -6.07 -8.78
CA LEU A 78 -2.16 -5.39 -9.11
C LEU A 78 -3.35 -6.35 -9.16
N THR A 79 -3.17 -7.55 -9.71
CA THR A 79 -4.23 -8.56 -9.73
C THR A 79 -4.39 -9.22 -8.35
N GLY A 80 -3.28 -9.53 -7.69
CA GLY A 80 -3.24 -10.22 -6.41
C GLY A 80 -3.87 -9.41 -5.27
N GLN A 81 -3.70 -8.08 -5.27
CA GLN A 81 -4.27 -7.21 -4.25
C GLN A 81 -5.81 -7.18 -4.29
N CYS A 82 -6.46 -7.56 -5.40
CA CYS A 82 -7.91 -7.65 -5.47
C CYS A 82 -8.50 -8.71 -4.53
N ARG A 83 -7.69 -9.66 -4.04
CA ARG A 83 -8.12 -10.60 -3.02
C ARG A 83 -8.55 -9.92 -1.72
N TYR A 84 -7.98 -8.74 -1.43
CA TYR A 84 -8.26 -8.00 -0.20
C TYR A 84 -9.53 -7.15 -0.27
N ALA A 85 -10.10 -6.96 -1.46
CA ALA A 85 -11.35 -6.23 -1.59
C ALA A 85 -12.46 -6.86 -0.73
N ASP A 86 -13.13 -6.00 0.04
CA ASP A 86 -14.11 -6.32 1.07
C ASP A 86 -15.27 -7.21 0.58
N THR A 87 -15.80 -6.94 -0.62
CA THR A 87 -16.95 -7.66 -1.18
C THR A 87 -16.62 -8.29 -2.53
N ALA A 88 -17.43 -9.28 -2.95
CA ALA A 88 -17.30 -9.88 -4.27
C ALA A 88 -17.43 -8.86 -5.40
N GLY A 89 -18.37 -7.91 -5.29
CA GLY A 89 -18.53 -6.83 -6.27
C GLY A 89 -17.29 -5.94 -6.37
N LEU A 90 -16.73 -5.51 -5.25
CA LEU A 90 -15.49 -4.72 -5.23
C LEU A 90 -14.29 -5.50 -5.78
N ARG A 91 -14.25 -6.82 -5.57
CA ARG A 91 -13.22 -7.68 -6.15
C ARG A 91 -13.34 -7.77 -7.67
N GLU A 92 -14.54 -7.91 -8.20
CA GLU A 92 -14.79 -7.90 -9.65
C GLU A 92 -14.43 -6.54 -10.27
N GLU A 93 -14.83 -5.45 -9.62
CA GLU A 93 -14.48 -4.08 -10.02
C GLU A 93 -12.96 -3.86 -10.01
N CYS A 94 -12.26 -4.34 -8.99
CA CYS A 94 -10.80 -4.30 -8.90
C CYS A 94 -10.15 -5.00 -10.10
N LEU A 95 -10.57 -6.24 -10.37
CA LEU A 95 -10.04 -7.02 -11.48
C LEU A 95 -10.36 -6.39 -12.85
N ALA A 96 -11.56 -5.82 -13.01
CA ALA A 96 -11.95 -5.11 -14.21
C ALA A 96 -11.12 -3.84 -14.43
N ALA A 97 -10.88 -3.07 -13.36
CA ALA A 97 -10.01 -1.90 -13.40
C ALA A 97 -8.58 -2.28 -13.79
N VAL A 98 -8.02 -3.35 -13.21
CA VAL A 98 -6.66 -3.80 -13.53
C VAL A 98 -6.53 -4.15 -15.02
N ARG A 99 -7.49 -4.91 -15.57
CA ARG A 99 -7.49 -5.28 -17.00
C ARG A 99 -7.67 -4.11 -17.95
N ARG A 100 -8.41 -3.08 -17.52
CA ARG A 100 -8.65 -1.87 -18.33
C ARG A 100 -7.45 -0.94 -18.31
N ASP A 101 -6.89 -0.72 -17.12
CA ASP A 101 -5.93 0.36 -16.86
C ASP A 101 -4.48 -0.08 -17.00
N TYR A 102 -4.19 -1.39 -16.97
CA TYR A 102 -2.83 -1.91 -17.03
C TYR A 102 -2.68 -3.06 -18.02
N ARG A 103 -1.51 -3.13 -18.66
CA ARG A 103 -1.12 -4.23 -19.54
C ARG A 103 0.30 -4.68 -19.22
N VAL A 104 0.57 -5.97 -19.37
CA VAL A 104 1.93 -6.50 -19.20
C VAL A 104 2.81 -5.98 -20.34
N GLY A 105 3.92 -5.34 -19.98
CA GLY A 105 4.86 -4.72 -20.90
C GLY A 105 6.16 -4.37 -20.17
N ARG A 106 6.66 -3.15 -20.38
CA ARG A 106 7.84 -2.66 -19.65
C ARG A 106 7.49 -2.32 -18.20
N GLU A 107 8.48 -2.43 -17.32
CA GLU A 107 8.36 -1.96 -15.94
C GLU A 107 7.98 -0.48 -15.91
N ASN A 108 7.00 -0.16 -15.08
CA ASN A 108 6.55 1.21 -14.85
C ASN A 108 7.07 1.72 -13.53
N ARG A 109 8.08 2.58 -13.57
CA ARG A 109 8.69 3.15 -12.37
C ARG A 109 7.85 4.24 -11.71
N ASP A 110 6.85 4.74 -12.42
CA ASP A 110 5.89 5.74 -11.93
C ASP A 110 4.66 5.08 -11.29
N LEU A 111 4.54 3.74 -11.37
CA LEU A 111 3.50 3.00 -10.67
C LEU A 111 3.73 3.08 -9.16
N ASP A 112 2.76 3.64 -8.46
CA ASP A 112 2.78 3.77 -7.01
C ASP A 112 2.62 2.40 -6.35
N CYS A 113 3.74 1.74 -6.07
CA CYS A 113 3.79 0.49 -5.31
C CYS A 113 4.30 0.76 -3.90
N ARG A 114 3.57 0.27 -2.90
CA ARG A 114 3.83 0.52 -1.49
C ARG A 114 3.80 -0.81 -0.73
N THR A 115 4.68 -0.94 0.26
CA THR A 115 4.73 -2.12 1.13
C THR A 115 4.56 -1.70 2.58
N TYR A 116 3.55 -2.24 3.25
CA TYR A 116 3.35 -2.08 4.69
C TYR A 116 3.07 -3.45 5.30
N SER A 117 3.63 -3.71 6.48
CA SER A 117 3.39 -4.96 7.24
C SER A 117 3.58 -6.25 6.41
N GLY A 118 4.57 -6.24 5.49
CA GLY A 118 4.90 -7.37 4.62
C GLY A 118 3.97 -7.57 3.41
N VAL A 119 2.99 -6.68 3.20
CA VAL A 119 2.08 -6.73 2.06
C VAL A 119 2.38 -5.59 1.10
N THR A 120 2.60 -5.94 -0.17
CA THR A 120 2.80 -4.98 -1.26
C THR A 120 1.50 -4.79 -2.03
N VAL A 121 1.12 -3.54 -2.28
CA VAL A 121 0.00 -3.16 -3.15
C VAL A 121 0.46 -2.06 -4.11
N CYS A 122 -0.14 -2.00 -5.29
CA CYS A 122 0.17 -1.02 -6.31
C CYS A 122 -1.07 -0.26 -6.79
N GLY A 123 -0.88 0.99 -7.20
CA GLY A 123 -1.93 1.82 -7.75
C GLY A 123 -3.02 2.18 -6.74
N ARG A 124 -4.25 2.37 -7.23
CA ARG A 124 -5.39 2.74 -6.40
C ARG A 124 -6.06 1.50 -5.81
N LEU A 125 -6.48 1.61 -4.55
CA LEU A 125 -7.24 0.57 -3.85
C LEU A 125 -8.75 0.92 -3.91
N PRO A 126 -9.61 -0.01 -4.34
CA PRO A 126 -11.05 0.20 -4.32
C PRO A 126 -11.57 0.01 -2.89
N LEU A 127 -11.57 1.09 -2.11
CA LEU A 127 -11.98 1.05 -0.70
C LEU A 127 -13.51 1.04 -0.53
N SER A 128 -14.02 0.11 0.27
CA SER A 128 -15.40 0.04 0.71
C SER A 128 -15.76 1.19 1.67
N ALA A 129 -17.04 1.34 2.02
CA ALA A 129 -17.43 2.32 3.03
C ALA A 129 -16.85 2.00 4.42
N ARG A 130 -16.74 0.72 4.77
CA ARG A 130 -16.15 0.27 6.04
C ARG A 130 -14.65 0.57 6.08
N GLU A 131 -13.94 0.23 5.01
CA GLU A 131 -12.50 0.50 4.88
C GLU A 131 -12.20 1.99 4.95
N ARG A 132 -13.01 2.84 4.30
CA ARG A 132 -12.86 4.30 4.40
C ARG A 132 -13.02 4.82 5.83
N GLY A 133 -13.99 4.29 6.59
CA GLY A 133 -14.13 4.63 8.01
C GLY A 133 -12.94 4.15 8.86
N CYS A 134 -12.37 2.98 8.54
CA CYS A 134 -11.12 2.52 9.14
C CYS A 134 -9.98 3.49 8.85
N VAL A 135 -9.83 3.94 7.59
CA VAL A 135 -8.78 4.88 7.19
C VAL A 135 -8.89 6.19 7.96
N GLU A 136 -10.10 6.77 8.03
CA GLU A 136 -10.35 8.01 8.78
C GLU A 136 -9.92 7.86 10.25
N LYS A 137 -10.35 6.78 10.91
CA LYS A 137 -10.00 6.52 12.31
C LYS A 137 -8.48 6.46 12.53
N TRP A 138 -7.75 5.73 11.68
CA TRP A 138 -6.29 5.60 11.82
C TRP A 138 -5.55 6.89 11.49
N VAL A 139 -6.04 7.66 10.52
CA VAL A 139 -5.47 8.97 10.19
C VAL A 139 -5.66 9.96 11.34
N THR A 140 -6.86 10.01 11.94
CA THR A 140 -7.09 10.81 13.17
C THR A 140 -6.18 10.36 14.32
N GLY A 141 -5.85 9.07 14.39
CA GLY A 141 -4.90 8.50 15.34
C GLY A 141 -3.42 8.78 15.03
N GLY A 142 -3.11 9.53 13.96
CA GLY A 142 -1.74 9.93 13.61
C GLY A 142 -1.06 9.06 12.55
N LEU A 143 -1.75 8.08 11.96
CA LEU A 143 -1.23 7.32 10.82
C LEU A 143 -1.25 8.16 9.54
N THR A 144 -0.32 7.90 8.62
CA THR A 144 -0.38 8.55 7.31
C THR A 144 -1.53 7.97 6.49
N GLN A 145 -2.21 8.81 5.69
CA GLN A 145 -3.27 8.39 4.76
C GLN A 145 -2.85 7.14 3.97
N ARG A 146 -1.66 7.18 3.36
CA ARG A 146 -1.13 6.09 2.52
C ARG A 146 -0.97 4.77 3.26
N ARG A 147 -0.54 4.81 4.53
CA ARG A 147 -0.37 3.61 5.34
C ARG A 147 -1.74 3.08 5.81
N ALA A 148 -2.62 3.97 6.24
CA ALA A 148 -3.96 3.63 6.68
C ALA A 148 -4.77 2.96 5.55
N GLU A 149 -4.69 3.46 4.32
CA GLU A 149 -5.33 2.83 3.15
C GLU A 149 -4.92 1.38 2.97
N VAL A 150 -3.62 1.07 3.03
CA VAL A 150 -3.13 -0.30 2.85
C VAL A 150 -3.50 -1.19 4.03
N GLU A 151 -3.28 -0.72 5.26
CA GLU A 151 -3.59 -1.52 6.45
C GLU A 151 -5.09 -1.82 6.55
N CYS A 152 -5.96 -0.84 6.29
CA CYS A 152 -7.40 -1.06 6.30
C CYS A 152 -7.87 -1.95 5.14
N TYR A 153 -7.32 -1.78 3.95
CA TYR A 153 -7.68 -2.64 2.82
C TYR A 153 -7.29 -4.10 3.07
N VAL A 154 -6.18 -4.36 3.76
CA VAL A 154 -5.67 -5.72 3.99
C VAL A 154 -6.29 -6.40 5.22
N PHE A 155 -6.64 -5.64 6.26
CA PHE A 155 -6.95 -6.18 7.60
C PHE A 155 -8.34 -5.79 8.16
N SER A 156 -9.29 -5.28 7.36
CA SER A 156 -10.61 -4.81 7.84
C SER A 156 -11.81 -5.74 7.57
#